data_AF-A0A5D0VYH3-F1
#
_entry.id   AF-A0A5D0VYH3-F1
#
_cell.length_a   1.000
_cell.length_b   1.000
_cell.length_c   1.000
_cell.angle_alpha   90.00
_cell.angle_beta   90.00
_cell.angle_gamma   90.00
#
_symmetry.space_group_name_H-M   'P 1'
#
loop_
_entity.id
_entity.type
_entity.pdbx_description
1 polymer ?
#
loop_
_entity_poly.entity_id
_entity_poly.type
_entity_poly.pdbx_seq_one_letter_code
_entity_poly.pdbx_strand_id
1 'polypeptide(L)' 'MDRRLNSLRTQHNTLDSLIRREEMHPHPDTLHIRSLKKFKLRLRDEIAKLERSLRTRKLAH' A
#
# COMPACT_ATOMS: atom_id res chain seq x y z
N MET A 1 -12.44 -3.58 -14.84
CA MET A 1 -11.80 -3.27 -13.54
C MET A 1 -10.28 -3.21 -13.72
N ASP A 2 -9.64 -2.15 -13.24
CA ASP A 2 -8.21 -1.91 -13.41
C ASP A 2 -7.38 -2.94 -12.59
N ARG A 3 -6.81 -3.96 -13.26
CA ARG A 3 -6.07 -5.06 -12.60
C ARG A 3 -4.92 -4.54 -11.73
N ARG A 4 -4.33 -3.40 -12.11
CA ARG A 4 -3.18 -2.80 -11.45
C ARG A 4 -3.54 -2.23 -10.07
N LEU A 5 -4.68 -1.54 -9.97
CA LEU A 5 -5.20 -1.05 -8.71
C LEU A 5 -5.54 -2.20 -7.74
N ASN A 6 -6.11 -3.28 -8.26
CA ASN A 6 -6.50 -4.42 -7.43
C ASN A 6 -5.27 -5.14 -6.85
N SER A 7 -4.22 -5.31 -7.65
CA SER A 7 -2.95 -5.89 -7.19
C SER A 7 -2.28 -5.04 -6.10
N LEU A 8 -2.25 -3.72 -6.28
CA LEU A 8 -1.73 -2.78 -5.28
C LEU A 8 -2.54 -2.79 -3.98
N ARG A 9 -3.88 -2.88 -4.06
CA ARG A 9 -4.75 -3.02 -2.89
C ARG A 9 -4.49 -4.31 -2.12
N THR A 10 -4.28 -5.43 -2.81
CA THR A 10 -3.93 -6.71 -2.19
C THR A 10 -2.57 -6.61 -1.48
N GLN A 11 -1.55 -6.06 -2.15
CA GLN A 11 -0.23 -5.85 -1.53
C GLN A 11 -0.30 -4.94 -0.30
N HIS A 12 -1.11 -3.88 -0.36
CA HIS A 12 -1.34 -2.99 0.78
C HIS A 12 -1.98 -3.73 1.96
N ASN A 13 -2.99 -4.56 1.72
CA ASN A 13 -3.61 -5.39 2.75
C ASN A 13 -2.63 -6.39 3.36
N THR A 14 -1.80 -7.05 2.55
CA THR A 14 -0.76 -7.96 3.05
C THR A 14 0.23 -7.23 3.98
N LEU A 15 0.68 -6.03 3.59
CA LEU A 15 1.56 -5.21 4.44
C LEU A 15 0.87 -4.78 5.74
N ASP A 16 -0.42 -4.43 5.71
CA ASP A 16 -1.17 -4.09 6.94
C ASP A 16 -1.24 -5.28 7.90
N SER A 17 -1.55 -6.47 7.39
CA SER A 17 -1.58 -7.70 8.18
C SER A 17 -0.22 -8.04 8.77
N LEU A 18 0.86 -7.86 8.01
CA LEU A 18 2.23 -8.07 8.50
C LEU A 18 2.58 -7.08 9.62
N ILE A 19 2.25 -5.80 9.45
CA ILE A 19 2.46 -4.77 10.49
C ILE A 19 1.70 -5.14 11.76
N ARG A 20 0.41 -5.51 11.64
CA ARG A 20 -0.41 -5.88 12.80
C ARG A 20 0.12 -7.11 13.52
N ARG A 21 0.62 -8.09 12.77
CA ARG A 21 1.20 -9.31 13.34
C ARG A 21 2.49 -9.00 14.10
N GLU A 22 3.34 -8.15 13.54
CA GLU A 22 4.58 -7.69 14.18
C GLU A 22 4.31 -6.79 15.39
N GLU A 23 3.27 -5.93 15.35
CA GLU A 23 2.86 -5.11 16.49
C GLU A 23 2.24 -5.93 17.63
N MET A 24 1.67 -7.10 17.35
CA MET A 24 1.18 -8.04 18.35
C MET A 24 2.28 -8.96 18.93
N HIS A 25 3.49 -8.93 18.37
CA HIS A 25 4.59 -9.74 18.87
C HIS A 25 5.16 -9.14 20.16
N PRO A 26 5.53 -9.95 21.16
CA PRO A 26 6.06 -9.45 22.44
C PRO A 26 7.43 -8.76 22.31
N HIS A 27 8.16 -8.99 21.23
CA HIS A 27 9.34 -8.23 20.83
C HIS A 27 9.14 -7.67 19.42
N PRO A 28 8.48 -6.51 19.29
CA PRO A 28 8.25 -5.91 18.00
C PRO A 28 9.58 -5.42 17.40
N ASP A 29 9.93 -5.92 16.22
CA ASP A 29 11.10 -5.42 15.50
C ASP A 29 10.76 -4.03 14.95
N THR A 30 11.14 -3.00 15.70
CA THR A 30 10.82 -1.61 15.36
C THR A 30 11.41 -1.17 14.02
N LEU A 31 12.55 -1.74 13.59
CA LEU A 31 13.13 -1.49 12.27
C LEU A 31 12.29 -2.12 11.17
N HIS A 32 11.81 -3.35 11.39
CA HIS A 32 10.92 -4.04 10.49
C HIS A 32 9.58 -3.31 10.34
N ILE A 33 8.94 -2.94 11.45
CA ILE A 33 7.68 -2.16 11.46
C ILE A 33 7.86 -0.81 10.75
N ARG A 34 8.98 -0.11 11.00
CA ARG A 34 9.27 1.17 10.35
C ARG A 34 9.45 1.01 8.84
N SER A 35 10.10 -0.06 8.42
CA SER A 35 10.25 -0.40 7.00
C SER A 35 8.90 -0.74 6.36
N LEU A 36 8.08 -1.56 7.00
CA LEU A 36 6.74 -1.92 6.53
C LEU A 36 5.83 -0.69 6.43
N LYS A 37 5.85 0.22 7.41
CA LYS A 37 5.10 1.49 7.37
C LYS A 37 5.58 2.39 6.22
N LYS A 38 6.88 2.42 5.94
CA LYS A 38 7.45 3.15 4.78
C LYS A 38 7.03 2.54 3.45
N PHE A 39 7.01 1.21 3.34
CA PHE A 39 6.49 0.49 2.17
C PHE A 39 5.00 0.75 1.96
N LYS A 40 4.19 0.70 3.03
CA LYS A 40 2.77 1.02 3.00
C LYS A 40 2.52 2.44 2.51
N LEU A 41 3.31 3.41 2.97
CA LEU A 41 3.22 4.80 2.51
C LEU A 41 3.52 4.92 1.00
N ARG A 42 4.60 4.29 0.52
CA ARG A 42 4.94 4.26 -0.90
C ARG A 42 3.84 3.64 -1.76
N LEU A 43 3.26 2.52 -1.33
CA LEU A 43 2.15 1.89 -2.04
C LEU A 43 0.92 2.78 -2.11
N ARG A 44 0.62 3.51 -1.03
CA ARG A 44 -0.48 4.48 -1.01
C ARG A 44 -0.24 5.62 -2.01
N ASP A 45 0.99 6.10 -2.09
CA ASP A 45 1.39 7.13 -3.05
C ASP A 45 1.28 6.64 -4.50
N GLU A 46 1.72 5.41 -4.75
CA GLU A 46 1.65 4.78 -6.07
C GLU A 46 0.20 4.56 -6.52
N ILE A 47 -0.68 4.14 -5.59
CA ILE A 47 -2.13 4.07 -5.81
C ILE A 47 -2.68 5.46 -6.15
N ALA A 48 -2.38 6.48 -5.35
CA ALA A 48 -2.88 7.83 -5.58
C ALA A 48 -2.40 8.39 -6.94
N LYS A 49 -1.16 8.12 -7.32
CA LYS A 49 -0.59 8.52 -8.62
C LYS A 49 -1.29 7.82 -9.78
N LEU A 50 -1.54 6.51 -9.66
CA LEU A 50 -2.29 5.75 -10.66
C LEU A 50 -3.74 6.20 -10.75
N GLU A 51 -4.42 6.42 -9.63
CA GLU A 51 -5.79 6.94 -9.60
C GLU A 51 -5.86 8.33 -10.24
N ARG A 52 -4.88 9.21 -9.97
CA ARG A 52 -4.79 10.52 -10.61
C ARG A 52 -4.57 10.39 -12.11
N SER A 53 -3.65 9.53 -12.55
CA SER A 53 -3.41 9.27 -13.97
C SER A 53 -4.64 8.70 -14.68
N LEU A 54 -5.35 7.77 -14.02
CA LEU A 54 -6.57 7.16 -14.55
C LEU A 54 -7.68 8.20 -14.67
N ARG A 55 -7.83 9.07 -13.67
CA ARG A 55 -8.80 10.17 -13.65
C ARG A 55 -8.49 11.20 -14.75
N THR A 56 -7.24 11.59 -14.92
CA THR A 56 -6.83 12.47 -16.02
C THR A 56 -7.13 11.84 -17.38
N ARG A 57 -6.84 10.55 -17.56
CA ARG A 57 -7.14 9.85 -18.82
C ARG A 57 -8.63 9.76 -19.12
N LYS A 58 -9.47 9.64 -18.09
CA LYS A 58 -10.94 9.56 -18.22
C LYS A 58 -11.61 10.91 -18.49
N LEU A 59 -10.95 12.03 -18.16
CA LEU A 59 -11.42 13.39 -18.42
C LEU A 59 -11.01 13.91 -19.81
N ALA A 60 -10.09 13.22 -20.48
CA ALA A 60 -9.58 13.58 -21.81
C ALA A 60 -10.35 12.91 -22.97
N HIS A 61 -11.49 12.27 -22.68
CA HIS A 61 -12.38 11.61 -23.63
C HIS A 61 -13.82 12.08 -23.37
#